data_AF-K8X487-F1
#
_entry.id   AF-K8X487-F1
#
_cell.length_a   1.000
_cell.length_b   1.000
_cell.length_c   1.000
_cell.angle_alpha   90.00
_cell.angle_beta   90.00
_cell.angle_gamma   90.00
#
_symmetry.space_group_name_H-M   'P 1'
#
loop_
_entity.id
_entity.type
_entity.pdbx_description
1 polymer ?
#
loop_
_entity_poly.entity_id
_entity_poly.type
_entity_poly.pdbx_seq_one_letter_code
_entity_poly.pdbx_strand_id
1 'polypeptide(L)'
;MVETWELRARFARALAATYGREVPAYDTLAEVAGAVNADFAARHPADAERRGGLARITSERRGTIRLGGPAELRQAAILFAGFGMHPVGCYDLRDAPAPAPVVSTAFRPVDPIELARNPFGMFTSMLTTADRRFFDSDRQRRLENVLAARTVFPTEVLHLAALATEEGGLTAPTAERFVVLAATAFASPDTAADRSWHAELERISPVAADIGGRTSVRVVHLAPRVFDLDDLCLRAAPRGLTMIGRIQGPPAWGGPDVLQRQASFRAAGEPRGVVVAESRGIALTPEGRELCDRLADADSARWEREFPRTEAELEASGLAYFSHRLSGEEDVAEPILYEDYLPVAVDSGPDHLPWLAETLGRPVHDPFTLYRQQQDRTRERTAS
;
A
#
# COMPACT_ATOMS: atom_id res chain seq x y z
N MET A 1 -22.30 -17.40 5.33
CA MET A 1 -21.92 -15.97 5.46
C MET A 1 -20.63 -15.79 4.69
N VAL A 2 -20.45 -14.67 3.99
CA VAL A 2 -19.20 -14.32 3.30
C VAL A 2 -18.26 -13.72 4.35
N GLU A 3 -17.13 -14.38 4.60
CA GLU A 3 -16.15 -13.95 5.60
C GLU A 3 -15.45 -12.64 5.20
N THR A 4 -14.88 -11.95 6.19
CA THR A 4 -14.19 -10.67 5.99
C THR A 4 -13.07 -10.73 4.95
N TRP A 5 -12.21 -11.75 4.98
CA TRP A 5 -11.16 -11.91 3.97
C TRP A 5 -11.71 -12.13 2.55
N GLU A 6 -12.86 -12.81 2.42
CA GLU A 6 -13.51 -13.00 1.13
C GLU A 6 -14.10 -11.68 0.61
N LEU A 7 -14.70 -10.86 1.48
CA LEU A 7 -15.16 -9.52 1.13
C LEU A 7 -13.99 -8.69 0.59
N ARG A 8 -12.86 -8.71 1.29
CA ARG A 8 -11.63 -8.00 0.90
C ARG A 8 -11.09 -8.49 -0.45
N ALA A 9 -11.02 -9.81 -0.65
CA ALA A 9 -10.60 -10.39 -1.92
C ALA A 9 -11.55 -10.04 -3.07
N ARG A 10 -12.87 -10.07 -2.83
CA ARG A 10 -13.89 -9.65 -3.82
C ARG A 10 -13.74 -8.17 -4.17
N PHE A 11 -13.53 -7.32 -3.16
CA PHE A 11 -13.27 -5.89 -3.36
C PHE A 11 -11.99 -5.62 -4.16
N ALA A 12 -10.87 -6.27 -3.81
CA ALA A 12 -9.61 -6.13 -4.55
C ALA A 12 -9.74 -6.53 -6.03
N ARG A 13 -10.55 -7.55 -6.34
CA ARG A 13 -10.86 -7.95 -7.73
C ARG A 13 -11.75 -6.93 -8.44
N ALA A 14 -12.83 -6.48 -7.79
CA ALA A 14 -13.75 -5.50 -8.36
C ALA A 14 -13.06 -4.15 -8.62
N LEU A 15 -12.18 -3.73 -7.70
CA LEU A 15 -11.37 -2.52 -7.84
C LEU A 15 -10.39 -2.64 -9.00
N ALA A 16 -9.69 -3.77 -9.13
CA ALA A 16 -8.78 -4.01 -10.25
C ALA A 16 -9.48 -4.01 -11.60
N ALA A 17 -10.63 -4.68 -11.71
CA ALA A 17 -11.43 -4.67 -12.93
C ALA A 17 -11.93 -3.26 -13.29
N THR A 18 -12.22 -2.44 -12.28
CA THR A 18 -12.60 -1.05 -12.48
C THR A 18 -11.42 -0.20 -12.95
N TYR A 19 -10.28 -0.33 -12.27
CA TYR A 19 -9.06 0.41 -12.60
C TYR A 19 -8.52 0.05 -13.99
N GLY A 20 -8.54 -1.22 -14.39
CA GLY A 20 -8.13 -1.67 -15.73
C GLY A 20 -8.96 -1.05 -16.86
N ARG A 21 -10.27 -0.87 -16.66
CA ARG A 21 -11.13 -0.14 -17.62
C ARG A 21 -10.75 1.33 -17.76
N GLU A 22 -10.30 1.97 -16.69
CA GLU A 22 -9.90 3.39 -16.69
C GLU A 22 -8.46 3.60 -17.17
N VAL A 23 -7.58 2.62 -16.92
CA VAL A 23 -6.15 2.65 -17.22
C VAL A 23 -5.75 1.34 -17.90
N PRO A 24 -5.96 1.17 -19.22
CA PRO A 24 -5.71 -0.09 -19.92
C PRO A 24 -4.25 -0.59 -19.81
N ALA A 25 -3.29 0.33 -19.66
CA ALA A 25 -1.90 -0.02 -19.34
C ALA A 25 -1.75 -0.92 -18.10
N TYR A 26 -2.67 -0.86 -17.14
CA TYR A 26 -2.66 -1.68 -15.94
C TYR A 26 -2.90 -3.15 -16.27
N ASP A 27 -3.83 -3.47 -17.17
CA ASP A 27 -4.11 -4.85 -17.56
C ASP A 27 -2.88 -5.46 -18.24
N THR A 28 -2.21 -4.69 -19.10
CA THR A 28 -0.93 -5.11 -19.72
C THR A 28 0.15 -5.37 -18.65
N LEU A 29 0.27 -4.49 -17.66
CA LEU A 29 1.24 -4.68 -16.57
C LEU A 29 0.91 -5.91 -15.71
N ALA A 30 -0.37 -6.14 -15.41
CA ALA A 30 -0.83 -7.28 -14.63
C ALA A 30 -0.60 -8.61 -15.36
N GLU A 31 -0.77 -8.66 -16.68
CA GLU A 31 -0.41 -9.82 -17.50
C GLU A 31 1.09 -10.12 -17.43
N VAL A 32 1.94 -9.10 -17.59
CA VAL A 32 3.40 -9.25 -17.50
C VAL A 32 3.80 -9.75 -16.12
N ALA A 33 3.23 -9.17 -15.06
CA ALA A 33 3.46 -9.60 -13.69
C ALA A 33 3.07 -11.08 -13.47
N GLY A 34 1.92 -11.51 -13.99
CA GLY A 34 1.48 -12.90 -13.93
C GLY A 34 2.46 -13.85 -14.61
N ALA A 35 2.97 -13.50 -15.80
CA ALA A 35 3.95 -14.31 -16.53
C ALA A 35 5.30 -14.41 -15.78
N VAL A 36 5.80 -13.29 -15.25
CA VAL A 36 7.03 -13.26 -14.45
C VAL A 36 6.88 -14.15 -13.21
N ASN A 37 5.76 -14.05 -12.51
CA ASN A 37 5.52 -14.83 -11.30
C ASN A 37 5.41 -16.34 -11.59
N ALA A 38 4.73 -16.72 -12.67
CA ALA A 38 4.62 -18.11 -13.09
C ALA A 38 6.00 -18.71 -13.43
N ASP A 39 6.81 -17.99 -14.20
CA ASP A 39 8.15 -18.43 -14.58
C ASP A 39 9.10 -18.49 -13.38
N PHE A 40 8.99 -17.55 -12.44
CA PHE A 40 9.76 -17.57 -11.20
C PHE A 40 9.38 -18.79 -10.35
N ALA A 41 8.08 -19.02 -10.13
CA ALA A 41 7.60 -20.16 -9.34
C ALA A 41 7.99 -21.51 -9.96
N ALA A 42 8.02 -21.60 -11.30
CA ALA A 42 8.49 -22.80 -11.99
C ALA A 42 10.00 -23.05 -11.81
N ARG A 43 10.82 -21.99 -11.80
CA ARG A 43 12.28 -22.07 -11.64
C ARG A 43 12.73 -22.22 -10.18
N HIS A 44 11.97 -21.63 -9.25
CA HIS A 44 12.34 -21.50 -7.84
C HIS A 44 11.15 -21.90 -6.92
N PRO A 45 10.64 -23.14 -7.00
CA PRO A 45 9.40 -23.53 -6.33
C PRO A 45 9.46 -23.37 -4.80
N ALA A 46 10.57 -23.78 -4.17
CA ALA A 46 10.73 -23.65 -2.73
C ALA A 46 10.77 -22.18 -2.27
N ASP A 47 11.39 -21.29 -3.05
CA ASP A 47 11.44 -19.87 -2.71
C ASP A 47 10.09 -19.19 -2.94
N ALA A 48 9.40 -19.54 -4.02
CA ALA A 48 8.07 -19.03 -4.31
C ALA A 48 7.08 -19.38 -3.19
N GLU A 49 7.11 -20.62 -2.67
CA GLU A 49 6.26 -21.04 -1.54
C GLU A 49 6.58 -20.23 -0.26
N ARG A 50 7.86 -20.07 0.10
CA ARG A 50 8.26 -19.25 1.27
C ARG A 50 7.79 -17.80 1.16
N ARG A 51 7.74 -17.25 -0.05
CA ARG A 51 7.32 -15.86 -0.33
C ARG A 51 5.80 -15.70 -0.51
N GLY A 52 5.03 -16.74 -0.25
CA GLY A 52 3.56 -16.74 -0.22
C GLY A 52 2.87 -17.61 -1.29
N GLY A 53 3.63 -18.22 -2.19
CA GLY A 53 3.12 -19.07 -3.26
C GLY A 53 2.51 -18.29 -4.44
N LEU A 54 2.38 -18.95 -5.59
CA LEU A 54 1.93 -18.34 -6.85
C LEU A 54 0.48 -17.83 -6.76
N ALA A 55 -0.40 -18.57 -6.10
CA ALA A 55 -1.81 -18.21 -5.98
C ALA A 55 -2.01 -16.90 -5.19
N ARG A 56 -1.27 -16.74 -4.08
CA ARG A 56 -1.32 -15.53 -3.26
C ARG A 56 -0.78 -14.36 -4.06
N ILE A 57 0.48 -14.40 -4.50
CA ILE A 57 1.16 -13.25 -5.13
C ILE A 57 0.43 -12.72 -6.36
N THR A 58 -0.19 -13.59 -7.16
CA THR A 58 -0.95 -13.20 -8.36
C THR A 58 -2.23 -12.44 -8.01
N SER A 59 -2.78 -12.66 -6.82
CA SER A 59 -3.94 -11.94 -6.30
C SER A 59 -3.59 -10.69 -5.49
N GLU A 60 -2.33 -10.58 -5.02
CA GLU A 60 -1.88 -9.47 -4.18
C GLU A 60 -1.80 -8.17 -4.96
N ARG A 61 -2.43 -7.13 -4.38
CA ARG A 61 -2.44 -5.79 -4.93
C ARG A 61 -2.38 -4.77 -3.80
N ARG A 62 -1.79 -3.60 -4.09
CA ARG A 62 -1.90 -2.41 -3.24
C ARG A 62 -2.44 -1.24 -4.02
N GLY A 63 -3.51 -0.64 -3.51
CA GLY A 63 -4.08 0.57 -4.07
C GLY A 63 -3.57 1.81 -3.36
N THR A 64 -3.63 2.93 -4.05
CA THR A 64 -3.40 4.26 -3.47
C THR A 64 -4.59 5.16 -3.78
N ILE A 65 -5.09 5.86 -2.77
CA ILE A 65 -6.14 6.88 -2.88
C ILE A 65 -5.73 8.17 -2.17
N ARG A 66 -6.42 9.25 -2.50
CA ARG A 66 -6.20 10.57 -1.90
C ARG A 66 -7.51 11.19 -1.47
N LEU A 67 -7.52 11.78 -0.28
CA LEU A 67 -8.68 12.32 0.42
C LEU A 67 -8.42 13.78 0.80
N GLY A 68 -9.50 14.54 0.94
CA GLY A 68 -9.51 15.98 1.13
C GLY A 68 -9.26 16.45 2.55
N GLY A 69 -9.54 15.61 3.53
CA GLY A 69 -9.38 16.00 4.92
C GLY A 69 -9.93 14.97 5.91
N PRO A 70 -9.96 15.33 7.20
CA PRO A 70 -10.28 14.41 8.28
C PRO A 70 -11.63 13.72 8.16
N ALA A 71 -12.66 14.42 7.67
CA ALA A 71 -14.01 13.86 7.55
C ALA A 71 -14.04 12.66 6.58
N GLU A 72 -13.41 12.79 5.42
CA GLU A 72 -13.33 11.70 4.44
C GLU A 72 -12.40 10.58 4.90
N LEU A 73 -11.30 10.92 5.58
CA LEU A 73 -10.40 9.91 6.14
C LEU A 73 -11.12 9.03 7.17
N ARG A 74 -11.99 9.61 8.01
CA ARG A 74 -12.86 8.85 8.93
C ARG A 74 -13.85 7.95 8.19
N GLN A 75 -14.46 8.44 7.11
CA GLN A 75 -15.36 7.62 6.28
C GLN A 75 -14.61 6.47 5.60
N ALA A 76 -13.41 6.71 5.08
CA ALA A 76 -12.55 5.67 4.52
C ALA A 76 -12.19 4.60 5.57
N ALA A 77 -11.93 5.02 6.82
CA ALA A 77 -11.69 4.08 7.91
C ALA A 77 -12.90 3.21 8.24
N ILE A 78 -14.13 3.75 8.16
CA ILE A 78 -15.36 2.95 8.29
C ILE A 78 -15.47 1.97 7.11
N LEU A 79 -15.32 2.45 5.88
CA LEU A 79 -15.39 1.65 4.67
C LEU A 79 -14.42 0.45 4.72
N PHE A 80 -13.15 0.74 5.03
CA PHE A 80 -12.09 -0.26 5.02
C PHE A 80 -12.15 -1.23 6.21
N ALA A 81 -12.71 -0.82 7.34
CA ALA A 81 -13.00 -1.73 8.45
C ALA A 81 -14.01 -2.83 8.04
N GLY A 82 -14.94 -2.54 7.13
CA GLY A 82 -15.86 -3.55 6.58
C GLY A 82 -15.16 -4.66 5.77
N PHE A 83 -13.90 -4.43 5.40
CA PHE A 83 -13.02 -5.41 4.74
C PHE A 83 -11.91 -5.94 5.67
N GLY A 84 -12.02 -5.69 6.99
CA GLY A 84 -11.01 -6.12 7.97
C GLY A 84 -9.67 -5.40 7.82
N MET A 85 -9.69 -4.18 7.29
CA MET A 85 -8.50 -3.36 7.12
C MET A 85 -8.45 -2.24 8.15
N HIS A 86 -7.29 -2.07 8.77
CA HIS A 86 -7.04 -1.14 9.85
C HIS A 86 -5.96 -0.14 9.45
N PRO A 87 -5.99 1.10 9.97
CA PRO A 87 -4.93 2.07 9.71
C PRO A 87 -3.63 1.62 10.40
N VAL A 88 -2.56 1.52 9.61
CA VAL A 88 -1.21 1.14 10.04
C VAL A 88 -0.21 2.17 9.54
N GLY A 89 0.62 2.65 10.46
CA GLY A 89 1.65 3.65 10.22
C GLY A 89 1.11 5.06 9.99
N CYS A 90 2.00 6.05 10.14
CA CYS A 90 1.74 7.44 9.80
C CYS A 90 2.89 7.95 8.94
N TYR A 91 2.56 8.44 7.75
CA TYR A 91 3.51 8.90 6.74
C TYR A 91 3.28 10.39 6.50
N ASP A 92 4.10 11.25 7.09
CA ASP A 92 4.03 12.69 6.92
C ASP A 92 4.92 13.14 5.76
N LEU A 93 4.29 13.54 4.65
CA LEU A 93 5.03 14.00 3.47
C LEU A 93 5.27 15.51 3.48
N ARG A 94 4.81 16.23 4.51
CA ARG A 94 4.97 17.69 4.59
C ARG A 94 6.41 18.08 4.92
N ASP A 95 7.13 17.19 5.58
CA ASP A 95 8.53 17.37 6.00
C ASP A 95 9.50 16.52 5.16
N ALA A 96 9.01 15.89 4.08
CA ALA A 96 9.85 15.17 3.13
C ALA A 96 10.78 16.13 2.35
N PRO A 97 11.93 15.66 1.81
CA PRO A 97 12.83 16.48 0.98
C PRO A 97 12.13 17.15 -0.22
N ALA A 98 11.09 16.50 -0.75
CA ALA A 98 10.14 17.08 -1.68
C ALA A 98 8.77 17.18 -0.99
N PRO A 99 8.47 18.30 -0.31
CA PRO A 99 7.26 18.43 0.50
C PRO A 99 5.97 18.29 -0.30
N ALA A 100 5.02 17.54 0.25
CA ALA A 100 3.65 17.50 -0.22
C ALA A 100 2.68 17.76 0.94
N PRO A 101 1.57 18.48 0.74
CA PRO A 101 0.64 18.89 1.81
C PRO A 101 -0.24 17.74 2.31
N VAL A 102 0.30 16.53 2.51
CA VAL A 102 -0.47 15.35 2.90
C VAL A 102 0.15 14.59 4.06
N VAL A 103 -0.71 14.02 4.88
CA VAL A 103 -0.36 12.97 5.85
C VAL A 103 -1.11 11.70 5.45
N SER A 104 -0.48 10.54 5.56
CA SER A 104 -1.00 9.28 5.02
C SER A 104 -0.96 8.13 6.03
N THR A 105 -1.76 7.10 5.78
CA THR A 105 -1.74 5.80 6.48
C THR A 105 -2.03 4.68 5.49
N ALA A 106 -1.62 3.46 5.81
CA ALA A 106 -2.04 2.27 5.08
C ALA A 106 -3.25 1.64 5.74
N PHE A 107 -4.35 1.40 5.03
CA PHE A 107 -5.40 0.49 5.49
C PHE A 107 -5.09 -0.92 5.01
N ARG A 108 -4.82 -1.84 5.94
CA ARG A 108 -4.53 -3.26 5.62
C ARG A 108 -4.95 -4.20 6.75
N PRO A 109 -5.07 -5.51 6.50
CA PRO A 109 -5.22 -6.49 7.58
C PRO A 109 -3.99 -6.48 8.49
N VAL A 110 -4.21 -6.84 9.75
CA VAL A 110 -3.16 -6.90 10.79
C VAL A 110 -2.98 -8.31 11.36
N ASP A 111 -3.94 -9.20 11.16
CA ASP A 111 -3.84 -10.60 11.56
C ASP A 111 -3.03 -11.39 10.50
N PRO A 112 -1.99 -12.14 10.91
CA PRO A 112 -1.20 -12.98 9.98
C PRO A 112 -2.03 -13.98 9.16
N ILE A 113 -3.10 -14.55 9.73
CA ILE A 113 -4.00 -15.46 9.02
C ILE A 113 -4.77 -14.72 7.92
N GLU A 114 -5.27 -13.52 8.23
CA GLU A 114 -5.96 -12.65 7.26
C GLU A 114 -5.01 -12.16 6.15
N LEU A 115 -3.75 -11.85 6.49
CA LEU A 115 -2.70 -11.47 5.54
C LEU A 115 -2.31 -12.64 4.61
N ALA A 116 -2.25 -13.86 5.13
CA ALA A 116 -2.00 -15.06 4.35
C ALA A 116 -3.15 -15.34 3.36
N ARG A 117 -4.41 -15.13 3.78
CA ARG A 117 -5.59 -15.30 2.92
C ARG A 117 -5.71 -14.21 1.85
N ASN A 118 -5.55 -12.95 2.23
CA ASN A 118 -5.58 -11.83 1.30
C ASN A 118 -4.93 -10.56 1.92
N PRO A 119 -3.74 -10.13 1.48
CA PRO A 119 -3.02 -8.98 2.04
C PRO A 119 -3.32 -7.68 1.29
N PHE A 120 -4.50 -7.54 0.67
CA PHE A 120 -4.85 -6.31 -0.02
C PHE A 120 -4.79 -5.12 0.93
N GLY A 121 -4.19 -4.04 0.47
CA GLY A 121 -4.03 -2.81 1.25
C GLY A 121 -4.27 -1.56 0.41
N MET A 122 -4.64 -0.47 1.10
CA MET A 122 -4.92 0.84 0.51
C MET A 122 -4.10 1.93 1.20
N PHE A 123 -3.07 2.43 0.52
CA PHE A 123 -2.37 3.64 0.95
C PHE A 123 -3.28 4.85 0.76
N THR A 124 -3.52 5.60 1.83
CA THR A 124 -4.49 6.69 1.84
C THR A 124 -3.82 7.96 2.30
N SER A 125 -3.65 8.91 1.39
CA SER A 125 -3.14 10.25 1.70
C SER A 125 -4.29 11.22 1.95
N MET A 126 -4.19 12.00 3.02
CA MET A 126 -5.15 13.04 3.38
C MET A 126 -4.50 14.41 3.26
N LEU A 127 -5.17 15.33 2.57
CA LEU A 127 -4.73 16.71 2.45
C LEU A 127 -4.79 17.45 3.79
N THR A 128 -3.79 18.30 4.04
CA THR A 128 -3.66 19.13 5.24
C THR A 128 -3.87 20.59 4.89
N THR A 129 -5.14 20.99 4.75
CA THR A 129 -5.53 22.34 4.30
C THR A 129 -5.07 23.47 5.24
N ALA A 130 -4.85 23.15 6.51
CA ALA A 130 -4.46 24.11 7.54
C ALA A 130 -2.96 24.46 7.55
N ASP A 131 -2.12 23.73 6.80
CA ASP A 131 -0.67 23.96 6.82
C ASP A 131 -0.29 25.23 6.02
N ARG A 132 0.20 26.24 6.75
CA ARG A 132 0.53 27.57 6.22
C ARG A 132 1.74 27.59 5.29
N ARG A 133 2.54 26.52 5.25
CA ARG A 133 3.61 26.38 4.26
C ARG A 133 3.05 26.20 2.84
N PHE A 134 1.83 25.69 2.72
CA PHE A 134 1.19 25.37 1.44
C PHE A 134 -0.01 26.25 1.13
N PHE A 135 -0.83 26.58 2.15
CA PHE A 135 -2.10 27.28 1.94
C PHE A 135 -2.21 28.56 2.78
N ASP A 136 -2.39 29.69 2.10
CA ASP A 136 -2.85 30.92 2.76
C ASP A 136 -4.31 30.81 3.20
N SER A 137 -4.79 31.83 3.91
CA SER A 137 -6.15 31.83 4.49
C SER A 137 -7.26 31.84 3.43
N ASP A 138 -7.01 32.37 2.23
CA ASP A 138 -8.01 32.37 1.15
C ASP A 138 -8.09 31.02 0.46
N ARG A 139 -6.93 30.46 0.10
CA ARG A 139 -6.83 29.14 -0.52
C ARG A 139 -7.37 28.06 0.39
N GLN A 140 -7.04 28.09 1.68
CA GLN A 140 -7.60 27.16 2.66
C GLN A 140 -9.13 27.18 2.63
N ARG A 141 -9.74 28.36 2.79
CA ARG A 141 -11.20 28.50 2.81
C ARG A 141 -11.85 28.02 1.51
N ARG A 142 -11.31 28.41 0.36
CA ARG A 142 -11.84 27.99 -0.95
C ARG A 142 -11.77 26.48 -1.11
N LEU A 143 -10.64 25.88 -0.74
CA LEU A 143 -10.42 24.45 -0.80
C LEU A 143 -11.35 23.69 0.15
N GLU A 144 -11.45 24.11 1.41
CA GLU A 144 -12.36 23.51 2.39
C GLU A 144 -13.83 23.58 1.95
N ASN A 145 -14.26 24.68 1.31
CA ASN A 145 -15.61 24.77 0.74
C ASN A 145 -15.86 23.75 -0.38
N VAL A 146 -14.89 23.55 -1.28
CA VAL A 146 -14.98 22.53 -2.34
C VAL A 146 -15.05 21.12 -1.74
N LEU A 147 -14.21 20.85 -0.75
CA LEU A 147 -14.13 19.55 -0.09
C LEU A 147 -15.36 19.25 0.78
N ALA A 148 -15.96 20.26 1.42
CA ALA A 148 -17.17 20.09 2.23
C ALA A 148 -18.42 19.82 1.35
N ALA A 149 -18.41 20.26 0.09
CA ALA A 149 -19.54 20.10 -0.82
C ALA A 149 -19.62 18.70 -1.47
N ARG A 150 -18.55 17.89 -1.41
CA ARG A 150 -18.53 16.58 -2.07
C ARG A 150 -19.01 15.46 -1.17
N THR A 151 -19.63 14.46 -1.79
CA THR A 151 -19.96 13.18 -1.15
C THR A 151 -19.12 12.09 -1.80
N VAL A 152 -18.06 11.67 -1.10
CA VAL A 152 -17.11 10.69 -1.63
C VAL A 152 -17.60 9.26 -1.45
N PHE A 153 -18.16 8.95 -0.27
CA PHE A 153 -18.67 7.63 0.06
C PHE A 153 -20.18 7.72 0.32
N PRO A 154 -21.02 7.05 -0.50
CA PRO A 154 -22.46 7.01 -0.27
C PRO A 154 -22.83 6.47 1.12
N THR A 155 -23.90 6.98 1.74
CA THR A 155 -24.34 6.54 3.07
C THR A 155 -24.59 5.02 3.15
N GLU A 156 -25.15 4.43 2.09
CA GLU A 156 -25.40 2.98 2.03
C GLU A 156 -24.11 2.16 2.14
N VAL A 157 -23.02 2.56 1.46
CA VAL A 157 -21.76 1.79 1.53
C VAL A 157 -21.13 1.87 2.91
N LEU A 158 -21.25 3.01 3.60
CA LEU A 158 -20.75 3.17 4.96
C LEU A 158 -21.57 2.36 5.97
N HIS A 159 -22.89 2.27 5.79
CA HIS A 159 -23.76 1.43 6.61
C HIS A 159 -23.42 -0.06 6.44
N LEU A 160 -23.25 -0.51 5.19
CA LEU A 160 -22.88 -1.90 4.91
C LEU A 160 -21.49 -2.25 5.42
N ALA A 161 -20.53 -1.31 5.38
CA ALA A 161 -19.21 -1.50 5.95
C ALA A 161 -19.26 -1.65 7.47
N ALA A 162 -20.03 -0.80 8.16
CA ALA A 162 -20.22 -0.90 9.61
C ALA A 162 -20.85 -2.24 10.00
N LEU A 163 -21.90 -2.68 9.27
CA LEU A 163 -22.53 -3.99 9.47
C LEU A 163 -21.54 -5.14 9.25
N ALA A 164 -20.73 -5.07 8.20
CA ALA A 164 -19.72 -6.10 7.91
C ALA A 164 -18.67 -6.21 9.04
N THR A 165 -18.27 -5.08 9.62
CA THR A 165 -17.35 -5.04 10.77
C THR A 165 -17.98 -5.66 12.02
N GLU A 166 -19.24 -5.32 12.32
CA GLU A 166 -19.95 -5.81 13.51
C GLU A 166 -20.19 -7.32 13.46
N GLU A 167 -20.60 -7.84 12.30
CA GLU A 167 -20.96 -9.25 12.11
C GLU A 167 -19.77 -10.14 11.69
N GLY A 168 -18.58 -9.57 11.47
CA GLY A 168 -17.40 -10.29 10.96
C GLY A 168 -17.55 -10.82 9.52
N GLY A 169 -18.54 -10.32 8.79
CA GLY A 169 -18.90 -10.78 7.45
C GLY A 169 -20.30 -10.31 7.04
N LEU A 170 -20.78 -10.77 5.90
CA LEU A 170 -22.12 -10.41 5.39
C LEU A 170 -22.83 -11.61 4.76
N THR A 171 -24.15 -11.57 4.62
CA THR A 171 -24.86 -12.54 3.77
C THR A 171 -24.44 -12.38 2.31
N ALA A 172 -24.58 -13.42 1.47
CA ALA A 172 -24.10 -13.36 0.08
C ALA A 172 -24.71 -12.19 -0.74
N PRO A 173 -26.03 -11.91 -0.69
CA PRO A 173 -26.60 -10.76 -1.40
C PRO A 173 -26.09 -9.41 -0.88
N THR A 174 -25.99 -9.27 0.44
CA THR A 174 -25.51 -8.04 1.08
C THR A 174 -24.02 -7.81 0.78
N ALA A 175 -23.22 -8.88 0.79
CA ALA A 175 -21.80 -8.86 0.42
C ALA A 175 -21.59 -8.39 -1.02
N GLU A 176 -22.38 -8.90 -1.96
CA GLU A 176 -22.32 -8.48 -3.37
C GLU A 176 -22.67 -6.99 -3.52
N ARG A 177 -23.77 -6.55 -2.87
CA ARG A 177 -24.17 -5.14 -2.86
C ARG A 177 -23.06 -4.24 -2.28
N PHE A 178 -22.47 -4.64 -1.15
CA PHE A 178 -21.40 -3.89 -0.50
C PHE A 178 -20.16 -3.76 -1.38
N VAL A 179 -19.68 -4.86 -1.97
CA VAL A 179 -18.50 -4.87 -2.84
C VAL A 179 -18.72 -4.01 -4.08
N VAL A 180 -19.88 -4.11 -4.73
CA VAL A 180 -20.20 -3.31 -5.92
C VAL A 180 -20.24 -1.82 -5.59
N LEU A 181 -20.91 -1.43 -4.50
CA LEU A 181 -20.95 -0.03 -4.07
C LEU A 181 -19.56 0.51 -3.71
N ALA A 182 -18.77 -0.27 -2.97
CA ALA A 182 -17.42 0.11 -2.57
C ALA A 182 -16.50 0.31 -3.78
N ALA A 183 -16.49 -0.62 -4.74
CA ALA A 183 -15.69 -0.48 -5.95
C ALA A 183 -16.13 0.73 -6.79
N THR A 184 -17.44 0.99 -6.87
CA THR A 184 -18.01 2.10 -7.65
C THR A 184 -17.66 3.47 -7.05
N ALA A 185 -17.51 3.57 -5.73
CA ALA A 185 -17.08 4.80 -5.05
C ALA A 185 -15.71 5.30 -5.55
N PHE A 186 -14.84 4.39 -6.00
CA PHE A 186 -13.53 4.73 -6.56
C PHE A 186 -13.50 4.84 -8.10
N ALA A 187 -14.62 4.54 -8.75
CA ALA A 187 -14.82 4.58 -10.21
C ALA A 187 -15.57 5.83 -10.68
N SER A 188 -15.92 6.72 -9.74
CA SER A 188 -16.91 7.75 -9.99
C SER A 188 -16.34 8.80 -10.95
N PRO A 189 -17.01 9.04 -12.10
CA PRO A 189 -16.55 10.02 -13.07
C PRO A 189 -16.45 11.39 -12.40
N ASP A 190 -15.36 12.07 -12.69
CA ASP A 190 -15.04 13.33 -12.07
C ASP A 190 -15.60 14.49 -12.90
N THR A 191 -16.21 15.47 -12.22
CA THR A 191 -16.59 16.71 -12.89
C THR A 191 -15.36 17.60 -12.94
N ALA A 192 -14.99 18.06 -14.14
CA ALA A 192 -13.79 18.87 -14.31
C ALA A 192 -13.93 20.16 -13.48
N ALA A 193 -13.06 20.33 -12.48
CA ALA A 193 -12.96 21.59 -11.78
C ALA A 193 -12.60 22.74 -12.73
N ASP A 194 -12.86 23.97 -12.28
CA ASP A 194 -12.38 25.17 -12.95
C ASP A 194 -10.86 25.04 -13.23
N ARG A 195 -10.48 25.15 -14.51
CA ARG A 195 -9.07 25.02 -14.95
C ARG A 195 -8.16 26.02 -14.24
N SER A 196 -8.67 27.22 -13.94
CA SER A 196 -7.91 28.24 -13.23
C SER A 196 -7.65 27.84 -11.78
N TRP A 197 -8.61 27.20 -11.12
CA TRP A 197 -8.46 26.65 -9.77
C TRP A 197 -7.50 25.47 -9.74
N HIS A 198 -7.62 24.54 -10.69
CA HIS A 198 -6.68 23.42 -10.82
C HIS A 198 -5.24 23.92 -11.00
N ALA A 199 -5.02 24.86 -11.93
CA ALA A 199 -3.70 25.44 -12.18
C ALA A 199 -3.16 26.22 -10.96
N GLU A 200 -4.04 26.82 -10.15
CA GLU A 200 -3.67 27.47 -8.90
C GLU A 200 -3.15 26.46 -7.87
N LEU A 201 -3.86 25.35 -7.66
CA LEU A 201 -3.43 24.29 -6.76
C LEU A 201 -2.18 23.56 -7.25
N GLU A 202 -2.02 23.40 -8.56
CA GLU A 202 -0.88 22.69 -9.16
C GLU A 202 0.43 23.44 -8.91
N ARG A 203 0.39 24.78 -8.86
CA ARG A 203 1.54 25.60 -8.45
C ARG A 203 1.95 25.40 -6.98
N ILE A 204 1.05 24.90 -6.13
CA ILE A 204 1.33 24.56 -4.74
C ILE A 204 1.88 23.13 -4.68
N SER A 205 1.11 22.19 -5.22
CA SER A 205 1.49 20.78 -5.28
C SER A 205 0.60 20.03 -6.29
N PRO A 206 1.17 19.14 -7.12
CA PRO A 206 0.38 18.23 -7.96
C PRO A 206 -0.64 17.40 -7.16
N VAL A 207 -0.31 17.06 -5.91
CA VAL A 207 -1.22 16.33 -5.00
C VAL A 207 -2.39 17.21 -4.56
N ALA A 208 -2.15 18.49 -4.29
CA ALA A 208 -3.21 19.43 -3.96
C ALA A 208 -4.18 19.63 -5.13
N ALA A 209 -3.66 19.76 -6.36
CA ALA A 209 -4.49 19.87 -7.57
C ALA A 209 -5.35 18.63 -7.81
N ASP A 210 -4.77 17.44 -7.67
CA ASP A 210 -5.49 16.17 -7.81
C ASP A 210 -6.57 15.98 -6.73
N ILE A 211 -6.39 16.51 -5.52
CA ILE A 211 -7.40 16.37 -4.46
C ILE A 211 -8.48 17.46 -4.55
N GLY A 212 -8.05 18.72 -4.68
CA GLY A 212 -8.92 19.89 -4.64
C GLY A 212 -9.56 20.26 -5.98
N GLY A 213 -9.09 19.66 -7.08
CA GLY A 213 -9.65 19.81 -8.42
C GLY A 213 -10.69 18.75 -8.79
N ARG A 214 -11.13 17.92 -7.82
CA ARG A 214 -11.96 16.74 -8.08
C ARG A 214 -13.14 16.64 -7.11
N THR A 215 -14.29 16.24 -7.64
CA THR A 215 -15.51 16.00 -6.85
C THR A 215 -15.62 14.56 -6.35
N SER A 216 -14.85 13.64 -6.94
CA SER A 216 -14.80 12.23 -6.54
C SER A 216 -13.40 11.78 -6.11
N VAL A 217 -13.32 10.65 -5.42
CA VAL A 217 -12.05 9.97 -5.13
C VAL A 217 -11.84 8.86 -6.15
N ARG A 218 -10.59 8.70 -6.59
CA ARG A 218 -10.17 7.65 -7.52
C ARG A 218 -9.03 6.84 -6.94
N VAL A 219 -8.85 5.66 -7.50
CA VAL A 219 -7.56 4.98 -7.41
C VAL A 219 -6.52 5.78 -8.20
N VAL A 220 -5.45 6.20 -7.53
CA VAL A 220 -4.30 6.87 -8.13
C VAL A 220 -3.44 5.84 -8.85
N HIS A 221 -3.07 4.79 -8.12
CA HIS A 221 -2.34 3.63 -8.63
C HIS A 221 -2.88 2.36 -8.00
N LEU A 222 -2.82 1.26 -8.74
CA LEU A 222 -3.02 -0.09 -8.25
C LEU A 222 -1.82 -0.93 -8.69
N ALA A 223 -1.06 -1.45 -7.73
CA ALA A 223 0.19 -2.15 -8.00
C ALA A 223 0.02 -3.66 -7.81
N PRO A 224 0.24 -4.49 -8.86
CA PRO A 224 0.41 -5.92 -8.68
C PRO A 224 1.79 -6.20 -8.06
N ARG A 225 1.88 -7.31 -7.30
CA ARG A 225 3.14 -7.79 -6.75
C ARG A 225 3.85 -8.77 -7.70
N VAL A 226 5.17 -8.68 -7.76
CA VAL A 226 6.03 -9.64 -8.45
C VAL A 226 7.16 -10.20 -7.58
N PHE A 227 7.59 -11.43 -7.86
CA PHE A 227 8.79 -12.02 -7.26
C PHE A 227 10.08 -11.35 -7.76
N ASP A 228 10.12 -11.03 -9.04
CA ASP A 228 11.30 -10.47 -9.73
C ASP A 228 10.90 -9.18 -10.46
N LEU A 229 11.18 -8.04 -9.82
CA LEU A 229 10.86 -6.72 -10.37
C LEU A 229 11.76 -6.36 -11.56
N ASP A 230 12.99 -6.86 -11.58
CA ASP A 230 13.94 -6.58 -12.66
C ASP A 230 13.53 -7.31 -13.94
N ASP A 231 13.12 -8.59 -13.84
CA ASP A 231 12.53 -9.35 -14.95
C ASP A 231 11.23 -8.70 -15.45
N LEU A 232 10.37 -8.22 -14.55
CA LEU A 232 9.18 -7.44 -14.94
C LEU A 232 9.57 -6.20 -15.74
N CYS A 233 10.58 -5.43 -15.30
CA CYS A 233 11.01 -4.23 -16.02
C CYS A 233 11.50 -4.55 -17.44
N LEU A 234 12.25 -5.64 -17.60
CA LEU A 234 12.74 -6.11 -18.90
C LEU A 234 11.60 -6.53 -19.83
N ARG A 235 10.59 -7.24 -19.32
CA ARG A 235 9.45 -7.74 -20.10
C ARG A 235 8.37 -6.70 -20.36
N ALA A 236 8.25 -5.68 -19.51
CA ALA A 236 7.29 -4.59 -19.67
C ALA A 236 7.66 -3.70 -20.88
N ALA A 237 8.95 -3.47 -21.13
CA ALA A 237 9.42 -2.60 -22.21
C ALA A 237 8.90 -2.99 -23.62
N PRO A 238 9.06 -4.24 -24.10
CA PRO A 238 8.53 -4.65 -25.41
C PRO A 238 6.99 -4.68 -25.47
N ARG A 239 6.29 -4.60 -24.34
CA ARG A 239 4.83 -4.45 -24.26
C ARG A 239 4.37 -2.98 -24.30
N GLY A 240 5.27 -2.04 -24.57
CA GLY A 240 4.95 -0.61 -24.67
C GLY A 240 4.89 0.13 -23.34
N LEU A 241 5.35 -0.50 -22.25
CA LEU A 241 5.44 0.11 -20.92
C LEU A 241 6.87 0.61 -20.66
N THR A 242 7.05 1.92 -20.69
CA THR A 242 8.36 2.54 -20.45
C THR A 242 8.52 2.90 -18.98
N MET A 243 9.57 2.41 -18.32
CA MET A 243 9.86 2.76 -16.93
C MET A 243 10.17 4.26 -16.79
N ILE A 244 9.66 4.87 -15.72
CA ILE A 244 9.84 6.28 -15.37
C ILE A 244 10.78 6.37 -14.17
N GLY A 245 11.88 7.12 -14.32
CA GLY A 245 12.84 7.32 -13.24
C GLY A 245 13.63 6.05 -12.93
N ARG A 246 13.90 5.82 -11.64
CA ARG A 246 14.61 4.64 -11.12
C ARG A 246 13.67 3.78 -10.27
N ILE A 247 14.01 2.50 -10.11
CA ILE A 247 13.39 1.65 -9.10
C ILE A 247 13.60 2.29 -7.72
N GLN A 248 12.52 2.44 -6.96
CA GLN A 248 12.53 2.95 -5.60
C GLN A 248 12.71 1.80 -4.61
N GLY A 249 13.39 2.05 -3.49
CA GLY A 249 13.73 1.04 -2.48
C GLY A 249 15.16 0.50 -2.63
N PRO A 250 15.49 -0.57 -1.91
CA PRO A 250 16.80 -1.23 -1.97
C PRO A 250 17.23 -1.58 -3.41
N PRO A 251 18.53 -1.51 -3.74
CA PRO A 251 19.02 -1.90 -5.06
C PRO A 251 18.87 -3.41 -5.27
N ALA A 252 18.99 -3.85 -6.53
CA ALA A 252 19.26 -5.26 -6.80
C ALA A 252 20.67 -5.61 -6.28
N TRP A 253 20.77 -6.66 -5.47
CA TRP A 253 21.99 -7.10 -4.81
C TRP A 253 21.92 -8.60 -4.52
N GLY A 254 23.00 -9.22 -4.07
CA GLY A 254 23.12 -10.67 -3.89
C GLY A 254 22.63 -11.22 -2.54
N GLY A 255 22.12 -10.37 -1.65
CA GLY A 255 21.51 -10.79 -0.39
C GLY A 255 19.98 -10.91 -0.45
N PRO A 256 19.32 -11.15 0.69
CA PRO A 256 17.87 -11.30 0.74
C PRO A 256 17.13 -10.01 0.36
N ASP A 257 15.99 -10.15 -0.32
CA ASP A 257 15.09 -9.02 -0.58
C ASP A 257 14.60 -8.44 0.75
N VAL A 258 14.71 -7.13 0.95
CA VAL A 258 14.21 -6.44 2.15
C VAL A 258 13.24 -5.31 1.79
N LEU A 259 12.28 -5.03 2.69
CA LEU A 259 11.24 -4.03 2.51
C LEU A 259 10.46 -4.22 1.20
N GLN A 260 10.39 -3.20 0.36
CA GLN A 260 9.78 -3.28 -0.97
C GLN A 260 10.65 -2.57 -2.00
N ARG A 261 10.52 -2.99 -3.26
CA ARG A 261 11.03 -2.26 -4.42
C ARG A 261 9.85 -1.88 -5.31
N GLN A 262 9.88 -0.70 -5.92
CA GLN A 262 8.77 -0.20 -6.73
C GLN A 262 9.26 0.40 -8.05
N ALA A 263 8.60 0.03 -9.15
CA ALA A 263 8.85 0.59 -10.48
C ALA A 263 7.57 1.24 -11.02
N SER A 264 7.71 2.40 -11.65
CA SER A 264 6.61 3.15 -12.27
C SER A 264 6.79 3.12 -13.79
N PHE A 265 5.71 2.97 -14.54
CA PHE A 265 5.72 2.88 -16.00
C PHE A 265 4.69 3.81 -16.62
N ARG A 266 4.99 4.29 -17.83
CA ARG A 266 4.06 4.99 -18.72
C ARG A 266 3.83 4.14 -19.96
N ALA A 267 2.57 3.99 -20.37
CA ALA A 267 2.24 3.36 -21.64
C ALA A 267 2.42 4.35 -22.81
N ALA A 268 2.93 3.84 -23.93
CA ALA A 268 3.05 4.61 -25.16
C ALA A 268 1.65 5.02 -25.68
N GLY A 269 1.49 6.30 -26.04
CA GLY A 269 0.22 6.81 -26.58
C GLY A 269 -0.89 7.07 -25.55
N GLU A 270 -0.66 6.76 -24.27
CA GLU A 270 -1.60 7.08 -23.19
C GLU A 270 -1.12 8.33 -22.42
N PRO A 271 -1.72 9.52 -22.65
CA PRO A 271 -1.33 10.73 -21.92
C PRO A 271 -1.71 10.68 -20.44
N ARG A 272 -2.54 9.71 -20.03
CA ARG A 272 -3.00 9.50 -18.67
C ARG A 272 -2.66 8.07 -18.24
N GLY A 273 -2.12 7.92 -17.04
CA GLY A 273 -1.90 6.61 -16.42
C GLY A 273 -0.42 6.31 -16.25
N VAL A 274 0.09 6.61 -15.05
CA VAL A 274 1.31 5.93 -14.57
C VAL A 274 0.83 4.67 -13.87
N VAL A 275 1.32 3.52 -14.31
CA VAL A 275 1.08 2.23 -13.66
C VAL A 275 2.31 1.85 -12.85
N VAL A 276 2.10 1.11 -11.78
CA VAL A 276 3.13 0.82 -10.79
C VAL A 276 3.15 -0.68 -10.56
N ALA A 277 4.33 -1.28 -10.42
CA ALA A 277 4.51 -2.63 -9.91
C ALA A 277 5.48 -2.62 -8.72
N GLU A 278 5.35 -3.61 -7.84
CA GLU A 278 6.18 -3.74 -6.66
C GLU A 278 6.68 -5.17 -6.44
N SER A 279 7.82 -5.31 -5.80
CA SER A 279 8.23 -6.56 -5.13
C SER A 279 8.33 -6.31 -3.63
N ARG A 280 8.15 -7.37 -2.84
CA ARG A 280 8.23 -7.32 -1.38
C ARG A 280 9.20 -8.36 -0.85
N GLY A 281 10.01 -7.92 0.10
CA GLY A 281 10.99 -8.70 0.84
C GLY A 281 10.65 -8.74 2.33
N ILE A 282 11.68 -8.96 3.14
CA ILE A 282 11.56 -9.15 4.59
C ILE A 282 11.27 -7.82 5.30
N ALA A 283 10.40 -7.85 6.31
CA ALA A 283 10.16 -6.74 7.21
C ALA A 283 11.38 -6.51 8.13
N LEU A 284 11.86 -5.27 8.21
CA LEU A 284 13.02 -4.90 9.02
C LEU A 284 12.60 -4.43 10.42
N THR A 285 13.45 -4.67 11.41
CA THR A 285 13.37 -4.03 12.73
C THR A 285 13.71 -2.54 12.62
N PRO A 286 13.47 -1.71 13.65
CA PRO A 286 13.93 -0.32 13.64
C PRO A 286 15.43 -0.18 13.31
N GLU A 287 16.27 -1.03 13.89
CA GLU A 287 17.73 -1.03 13.67
C GLU A 287 18.08 -1.45 12.23
N GLY A 288 17.40 -2.46 11.70
CA GLY A 288 17.55 -2.86 10.29
C GLY A 288 17.09 -1.78 9.34
N ARG A 289 16.01 -1.08 9.70
CA ARG A 289 15.49 0.04 8.91
C ARG A 289 16.46 1.22 8.88
N GLU A 290 17.04 1.60 10.02
CA GLU A 290 18.07 2.63 10.10
C GLU A 290 19.29 2.29 9.24
N LEU A 291 19.73 1.02 9.25
CA LEU A 291 20.82 0.57 8.39
C LEU A 291 20.45 0.70 6.90
N CYS A 292 19.24 0.28 6.52
CA CYS A 292 18.72 0.42 5.16
C CYS A 292 18.67 1.90 4.73
N ASP A 293 18.20 2.80 5.60
CA ASP A 293 18.08 4.23 5.31
C ASP A 293 19.46 4.89 5.12
N ARG A 294 20.47 4.50 5.91
CA ARG A 294 21.86 4.96 5.70
C ARG A 294 22.46 4.53 4.35
N LEU A 295 21.91 3.47 3.76
CA LEU A 295 22.34 2.90 2.48
C LEU A 295 21.37 3.23 1.33
N ALA A 296 20.36 4.08 1.54
CA ALA A 296 19.31 4.34 0.56
C ALA A 296 19.83 4.88 -0.79
N ASP A 297 20.89 5.69 -0.76
CA ASP A 297 21.56 6.22 -1.97
C ASP A 297 22.87 5.49 -2.30
N ALA A 298 23.13 4.35 -1.65
CA ALA A 298 24.32 3.54 -1.89
C ALA A 298 24.15 2.62 -3.12
N ASP A 299 25.27 2.27 -3.77
CA ASP A 299 25.28 1.26 -4.83
C ASP A 299 25.21 -0.17 -4.27
N SER A 300 24.95 -1.14 -5.14
CA SER A 300 24.91 -2.56 -4.77
C SER A 300 26.24 -3.02 -4.16
N ALA A 301 27.38 -2.51 -4.64
CA ALA A 301 28.69 -2.88 -4.10
C ALA A 301 28.87 -2.47 -2.64
N ARG A 302 28.31 -1.33 -2.22
CA ARG A 302 28.31 -0.90 -0.82
C ARG A 302 27.32 -1.69 0.02
N TRP A 303 26.13 -2.00 -0.51
CA TRP A 303 25.18 -2.92 0.14
C TRP A 303 25.82 -4.28 0.45
N GLU A 304 26.53 -4.87 -0.51
CA GLU A 304 27.23 -6.16 -0.34
C GLU A 304 28.33 -6.14 0.74
N ARG A 305 28.86 -4.96 1.10
CA ARG A 305 29.87 -4.80 2.15
C ARG A 305 29.28 -4.49 3.52
N GLU A 306 28.17 -3.76 3.58
CA GLU A 306 27.65 -3.15 4.80
C GLU A 306 26.33 -3.77 5.30
N PHE A 307 25.59 -4.49 4.45
CA PHE A 307 24.33 -5.16 4.83
C PHE A 307 24.50 -6.69 4.93
N PRO A 308 23.90 -7.36 5.93
CA PRO A 308 24.00 -8.83 6.08
C PRO A 308 23.53 -9.59 4.84
N ARG A 309 24.34 -10.53 4.35
CA ARG A 309 24.16 -11.14 3.02
C ARG A 309 23.24 -12.37 3.03
N THR A 310 22.83 -12.82 4.21
CA THR A 310 21.94 -13.99 4.35
C THR A 310 20.82 -13.73 5.35
N GLU A 311 19.72 -14.48 5.21
CA GLU A 311 18.60 -14.45 6.17
C GLU A 311 19.06 -14.80 7.59
N ALA A 312 19.95 -15.80 7.73
CA ALA A 312 20.52 -16.20 9.02
C ALA A 312 21.34 -15.08 9.68
N GLU A 313 22.11 -14.31 8.91
CA GLU A 313 22.84 -13.15 9.46
C GLU A 313 21.90 -12.01 9.86
N LEU A 314 20.81 -11.79 9.10
CA LEU A 314 19.78 -10.79 9.46
C LEU A 314 19.07 -11.16 10.76
N GLU A 315 18.73 -12.43 10.92
CA GLU A 315 18.09 -12.94 12.12
C GLU A 315 19.03 -12.84 13.33
N ALA A 316 20.25 -13.36 13.20
CA ALA A 316 21.24 -13.35 14.28
C ALA A 316 21.62 -11.94 14.74
N SER A 317 21.57 -10.96 13.84
CA SER A 317 21.84 -9.56 14.12
C SER A 317 20.61 -8.77 14.59
N GLY A 318 19.42 -9.40 14.63
CA GLY A 318 18.17 -8.72 15.02
C GLY A 318 17.75 -7.59 14.07
N LEU A 319 18.12 -7.67 12.79
CA LEU A 319 17.87 -6.62 11.79
C LEU A 319 16.58 -6.84 10.99
N ALA A 320 16.01 -8.04 11.05
CA ALA A 320 14.74 -8.35 10.40
C ALA A 320 13.86 -9.25 11.26
N TYR A 321 12.57 -9.28 10.95
CA TYR A 321 11.59 -10.07 11.67
C TYR A 321 11.43 -11.46 11.04
N PHE A 322 11.43 -12.49 11.89
CA PHE A 322 11.27 -13.89 11.49
C PHE A 322 10.19 -14.56 12.33
N SER A 323 9.43 -15.46 11.72
CA SER A 323 8.56 -16.40 12.41
C SER A 323 9.26 -17.75 12.56
N HIS A 324 9.00 -18.44 13.66
CA HIS A 324 9.61 -19.73 13.98
C HIS A 324 8.58 -20.86 13.89
N ARG A 325 8.97 -21.97 13.26
CA ARG A 325 8.15 -23.17 13.17
C ARG A 325 8.98 -24.42 13.37
N LEU A 326 8.49 -25.33 14.20
CA LEU A 326 9.08 -26.65 14.35
C LEU A 326 8.81 -27.50 13.08
N SER A 327 9.88 -28.02 12.49
CA SER A 327 9.86 -28.99 11.41
C SER A 327 10.56 -30.27 11.88
N GLY A 328 9.81 -31.13 12.57
CA GLY A 328 10.40 -32.24 13.32
C GLY A 328 11.00 -31.73 14.63
N GLU A 329 12.31 -31.97 14.83
CA GLU A 329 13.08 -31.45 15.97
C GLU A 329 13.81 -30.12 15.66
N GLU A 330 13.79 -29.67 14.39
CA GLU A 330 14.46 -28.44 13.98
C GLU A 330 13.53 -27.23 14.10
N ASP A 331 14.03 -26.14 14.70
CA ASP A 331 13.40 -24.84 14.64
C ASP A 331 13.81 -24.13 13.35
N VAL A 332 12.84 -23.84 12.49
CA VAL A 332 13.05 -23.21 11.19
C VAL A 332 12.54 -21.77 11.26
N ALA A 333 13.46 -20.83 11.06
CA ALA A 333 13.13 -19.43 10.88
C ALA A 333 12.61 -19.17 9.45
N GLU A 334 11.44 -18.55 9.36
CA GLU A 334 10.79 -18.14 8.12
C GLU A 334 10.65 -16.61 8.12
N PRO A 335 11.12 -15.89 7.09
CA PRO A 335 11.09 -14.43 7.09
C PRO A 335 9.66 -13.88 7.08
N ILE A 336 9.41 -12.86 7.90
CA ILE A 336 8.12 -12.16 7.89
C ILE A 336 8.13 -11.14 6.74
N LEU A 337 7.17 -11.28 5.83
CA LEU A 337 7.04 -10.40 4.67
C LEU A 337 6.68 -8.96 5.07
N TYR A 338 7.26 -7.98 4.38
CA TYR A 338 6.95 -6.57 4.57
C TYR A 338 5.57 -6.21 3.98
N GLU A 339 4.61 -5.90 4.84
CA GLU A 339 3.23 -5.58 4.50
C GLU A 339 2.91 -4.06 4.46
N ASP A 340 3.90 -3.20 4.69
CA ASP A 340 3.78 -1.73 4.66
C ASP A 340 4.41 -1.07 3.41
N TYR A 341 4.62 0.26 3.41
CA TYR A 341 4.95 1.06 2.23
C TYR A 341 6.25 1.84 2.40
N LEU A 342 6.91 2.20 1.29
CA LEU A 342 7.92 3.24 1.19
C LEU A 342 7.29 4.54 0.66
N PRO A 343 7.88 5.72 0.89
CA PRO A 343 8.95 6.02 1.84
C PRO A 343 8.38 6.28 3.23
N VAL A 344 9.13 5.97 4.27
CA VAL A 344 8.96 6.66 5.56
C VAL A 344 9.81 7.91 5.39
N ALA A 345 9.17 9.08 5.28
CA ALA A 345 9.91 10.35 5.33
C ALA A 345 10.73 10.37 6.62
N VAL A 346 11.76 11.23 6.69
CA VAL A 346 12.67 11.32 7.85
C VAL A 346 11.92 11.54 9.18
N ASP A 347 10.72 12.12 9.11
CA ASP A 347 9.81 12.40 10.24
C ASP A 347 8.54 11.53 10.21
N SER A 348 8.57 10.35 9.57
CA SER A 348 7.48 9.38 9.65
C SER A 348 7.81 8.35 10.73
N GLY A 349 6.92 8.19 11.71
CA GLY A 349 7.26 7.41 12.89
C GLY A 349 6.14 7.33 13.93
N PRO A 350 6.37 6.60 15.03
CA PRO A 350 5.39 6.37 16.08
C PRO A 350 4.88 7.68 16.72
N ASP A 351 5.67 8.75 16.68
CA ASP A 351 5.35 10.04 17.29
C ASP A 351 4.14 10.74 16.66
N HIS A 352 3.83 10.45 15.39
CA HIS A 352 2.67 11.02 14.69
C HIS A 352 1.40 10.16 14.84
N LEU A 353 1.51 8.94 15.37
CA LEU A 353 0.36 8.04 15.54
C LEU A 353 -0.73 8.60 16.46
N PRO A 354 -0.43 9.24 17.61
CA PRO A 354 -1.47 9.79 18.48
C PRO A 354 -2.34 10.84 17.79
N TRP A 355 -1.71 11.78 17.06
CA TRP A 355 -2.43 12.81 16.31
C TRP A 355 -3.32 12.21 15.22
N LEU A 356 -2.79 11.23 14.47
CA LEU A 356 -3.57 10.59 13.41
C LEU A 356 -4.71 9.74 13.99
N ALA A 357 -4.50 9.07 15.12
CA ALA A 357 -5.52 8.31 15.82
C ALA A 357 -6.66 9.20 16.32
N GLU A 358 -6.34 10.38 16.87
CA GLU A 358 -7.33 11.39 17.25
C GLU A 358 -8.12 11.87 16.02
N THR A 359 -7.43 12.18 14.93
CA THR A 359 -8.04 12.62 13.66
C THR A 359 -9.02 11.58 13.10
N LEU A 360 -8.64 10.30 13.17
CA LEU A 360 -9.43 9.15 12.74
C LEU A 360 -10.54 8.75 13.72
N GLY A 361 -10.45 9.17 14.98
CA GLY A 361 -11.32 8.69 16.06
C GLY A 361 -11.18 7.18 16.34
N ARG A 362 -10.01 6.60 16.05
CA ARG A 362 -9.70 5.18 16.31
C ARG A 362 -8.19 4.94 16.36
N PRO A 363 -7.72 3.84 16.99
CA PRO A 363 -6.30 3.52 17.05
C PRO A 363 -5.67 3.38 15.65
N VAL A 364 -4.44 3.85 15.51
CA VAL A 364 -3.55 3.55 14.37
C VAL A 364 -2.46 2.62 14.87
N HIS A 365 -2.25 1.52 14.17
CA HIS A 365 -1.25 0.54 14.57
C HIS A 365 0.16 0.99 14.17
N ASP A 366 1.11 0.78 15.08
CA ASP A 366 2.53 0.84 14.75
C ASP A 366 2.94 -0.45 13.99
N PRO A 367 3.45 -0.35 12.75
CA PRO A 367 3.86 -1.52 11.98
C PRO A 367 4.96 -2.34 12.67
N PHE A 368 5.93 -1.71 13.33
CA PHE A 368 7.01 -2.44 14.01
C PHE A 368 6.46 -3.30 15.15
N THR A 369 5.51 -2.76 15.91
CA THR A 369 4.81 -3.51 16.96
C THR A 369 4.02 -4.70 16.39
N LEU A 370 3.38 -4.57 15.23
CA LEU A 370 2.68 -5.70 14.59
C LEU A 370 3.65 -6.82 14.17
N TYR A 371 4.78 -6.50 13.55
CA TYR A 371 5.76 -7.51 13.13
C TYR A 371 6.41 -8.21 14.33
N ARG A 372 6.75 -7.46 15.37
CA ARG A 372 7.27 -8.01 16.63
C ARG A 372 6.27 -8.98 17.27
N GLN A 373 5.00 -8.60 17.36
CA GLN A 373 3.95 -9.49 17.88
C GLN A 373 3.80 -10.77 17.05
N GLN A 374 3.94 -10.68 15.72
CA GLN A 374 3.92 -11.87 14.86
C GLN A 374 5.10 -12.79 15.16
N GLN A 375 6.32 -12.25 15.26
CA GLN A 375 7.52 -13.01 15.62
C GLN A 375 7.37 -13.67 17.00
N ASP A 376 7.03 -12.90 18.03
CA ASP A 376 6.99 -13.36 19.43
C ASP A 376 5.98 -14.50 19.61
N ARG A 377 4.79 -14.40 19.01
CA ARG A 377 3.76 -15.46 19.04
C ARG A 377 4.25 -16.80 18.48
N THR A 378 5.17 -16.76 17.52
CA THR A 378 5.70 -18.01 16.94
C THR A 378 6.79 -18.62 17.80
N ARG A 379 7.63 -17.80 18.44
CA ARG A 379 8.67 -18.27 19.38
C ARG A 379 8.09 -18.88 20.65
N GLU A 380 7.01 -18.32 21.18
CA GLU A 380 6.31 -18.89 22.35
C GLU A 380 5.78 -20.31 22.06
N ARG A 381 5.35 -20.56 20.81
CA ARG A 381 4.83 -21.86 20.38
C ARG A 381 5.92 -22.90 20.12
N THR A 382 7.13 -22.48 19.76
CA THR A 382 8.27 -23.40 19.57
C THR A 382 9.02 -23.69 20.87
N ALA A 383 8.91 -22.79 21.86
CA ALA A 383 9.51 -22.97 23.19
C ALA A 383 8.65 -23.79 24.18
N SER A 384 7.36 -24.00 23.88
CA SER A 384 6.41 -24.81 24.66
C SER A 384 6.35 -26.24 24.14
#